data_AF-A0A2V7WT73-F1
#
_entry.id   AF-A0A2V7WT73-F1
#
_cell.length_a   1.000
_cell.length_b   1.000
_cell.length_c   1.000
_cell.angle_alpha   90.00
_cell.angle_beta   90.00
_cell.angle_gamma   90.00
#
_symmetry.space_group_name_H-M   'P 1'
#
loop_
_entity.id
_entity.type
_entity.pdbx_description
1 polymer ?
#
loop_
_entity_poly.entity_id
_entity_poly.type
_entity_poly.pdbx_seq_one_letter_code
_entity_poly.pdbx_strand_id
1 'polypeptide(L)'
;MAIPVARYALKRQDELELRYELRLLRNAIDKYKQYSDAGLIPLAGVDTEGFPKDLDSLVTGVDLIGQLNKKMKFLRKVPIDPMTKKAEWGLRSFQDEPDSFAWGGQNIYDVYTLSTGRAIDGTYYKDW
;
A
#
# COMPACT_ATOMS: atom_id res chain seq x y z
N MET A 1 27.56 -22.55 18.86
CA MET A 1 26.65 -22.55 17.69
C MET A 1 26.99 -21.37 16.81
N ALA A 2 27.58 -21.60 15.63
CA ALA A 2 27.86 -20.53 14.68
C ALA A 2 26.57 -20.20 13.92
N ILE A 3 25.93 -19.09 14.29
CA ILE A 3 24.77 -18.58 13.55
C ILE A 3 25.30 -18.08 12.21
N PRO A 4 24.81 -18.58 11.06
CA PRO A 4 25.31 -18.12 9.77
C PRO A 4 24.88 -16.67 9.56
N VAL A 5 25.81 -15.76 9.80
CA VAL A 5 25.69 -14.30 9.63
C VAL A 5 25.09 -13.94 8.26
N ALA A 6 25.37 -14.75 7.24
CA ALA A 6 24.86 -14.60 5.89
C ALA A 6 23.32 -14.70 5.78
N ARG A 7 22.66 -15.60 6.52
CA ARG A 7 21.19 -15.76 6.44
C ARG A 7 20.43 -14.57 7.03
N TYR A 8 20.95 -13.98 8.11
CA TYR A 8 20.35 -12.80 8.72
C TYR A 8 20.60 -11.52 7.91
N ALA A 9 21.71 -11.44 7.19
CA ALA A 9 22.01 -10.31 6.31
C ALA A 9 21.05 -10.21 5.11
N LEU A 10 20.66 -11.34 4.51
CA LEU A 10 19.67 -11.36 3.43
C LEU A 10 18.28 -10.99 3.95
N LYS A 11 17.85 -11.62 5.06
CA LYS A 11 16.55 -11.33 5.68
C LYS A 11 16.41 -9.85 6.06
N ARG A 12 17.47 -9.23 6.59
CA ARG A 12 17.46 -7.79 6.91
C ARG A 12 17.35 -6.91 5.66
N GLN A 13 17.91 -7.31 4.53
CA GLN A 13 17.73 -6.60 3.26
C GLN A 13 16.28 -6.68 2.77
N ASP A 14 15.70 -7.90 2.74
CA ASP A 14 14.29 -8.08 2.37
C ASP A 14 13.35 -7.27 3.29
N GLU A 15 13.64 -7.20 4.60
CA GLU A 15 12.89 -6.40 5.57
C GLU A 15 12.96 -4.88 5.30
N LEU A 16 14.14 -4.38 4.92
CA LEU A 16 14.32 -2.96 4.57
C LEU A 16 13.59 -2.62 3.28
N GLU A 17 13.67 -3.50 2.28
CA GLU A 17 12.91 -3.37 1.04
C GLU A 17 11.41 -3.38 1.31
N LEU A 18 10.92 -4.30 2.14
CA LEU A 18 9.50 -4.39 2.48
C LEU A 18 8.99 -3.07 3.08
N ARG A 19 9.72 -2.52 4.06
CA ARG A 19 9.36 -1.24 4.69
C ARG A 19 9.39 -0.08 3.70
N TYR A 20 10.35 -0.10 2.78
CA TYR A 20 10.43 0.91 1.73
C TYR A 20 9.22 0.85 0.79
N GLU A 21 8.85 -0.35 0.33
CA GLU A 21 7.72 -0.54 -0.58
C GLU A 21 6.37 -0.25 0.09
N LEU A 22 6.18 -0.66 1.34
CA LEU A 22 4.99 -0.31 2.13
C LEU A 22 4.85 1.22 2.27
N ARG A 23 5.94 1.91 2.60
CA ARG A 23 5.95 3.37 2.69
C ARG A 23 5.66 4.03 1.34
N LEU A 24 6.18 3.48 0.25
CA LEU A 24 5.94 3.99 -1.10
C LEU A 24 4.45 3.89 -1.45
N LEU A 25 3.81 2.76 -1.15
CA LEU A 25 2.38 2.53 -1.36
C LEU A 25 1.52 3.46 -0.49
N ARG A 26 1.78 3.51 0.83
CA ARG A 26 1.06 4.38 1.76
C ARG A 26 1.17 5.85 1.36
N ASN A 27 2.38 6.32 1.03
CA ASN A 27 2.58 7.70 0.55
C ASN A 27 1.78 8.01 -0.73
N ALA A 28 1.62 7.03 -1.63
CA ALA A 28 0.82 7.22 -2.84
C ALA A 28 -0.67 7.32 -2.53
N ILE A 29 -1.16 6.53 -1.57
CA ILE A 29 -2.53 6.59 -1.06
C ILE A 29 -2.78 7.92 -0.34
N ASP A 30 -1.88 8.34 0.54
CA ASP A 30 -1.98 9.62 1.26
C ASP A 30 -2.00 10.80 0.28
N LYS A 31 -1.18 10.74 -0.77
CA LYS A 31 -1.16 11.76 -1.81
C LYS A 31 -2.46 11.77 -2.62
N TYR A 32 -3.05 10.60 -2.88
CA TYR A 32 -4.38 10.53 -3.50
C TYR A 32 -5.42 11.23 -2.62
N LYS A 33 -5.44 10.91 -1.32
CA LYS A 33 -6.34 11.51 -0.34
C LYS A 33 -6.18 13.03 -0.28
N GLN A 34 -4.95 13.55 -0.24
CA GLN A 34 -4.69 15.00 -0.27
C GLN A 34 -5.29 15.69 -1.51
N TYR A 35 -5.20 15.06 -2.69
CA TYR A 35 -5.78 15.61 -3.91
C TYR A 35 -7.32 15.53 -3.90
N SER A 36 -7.88 14.46 -3.32
CA SER A 36 -9.33 14.35 -3.13
C SER A 36 -9.85 15.39 -2.14
N ASP A 37 -9.16 15.61 -1.02
CA ASP A 37 -9.52 16.60 0.00
C ASP A 37 -9.38 18.03 -0.54
N ALA A 38 -8.45 18.26 -1.46
CA ALA A 38 -8.32 19.52 -2.19
C ALA A 38 -9.42 19.72 -3.27
N GLY A 39 -10.31 18.75 -3.46
CA GLY A 39 -11.37 18.80 -4.48
C GLY A 39 -10.84 18.69 -5.92
N LEU A 40 -9.61 18.20 -6.10
CA LEU A 40 -9.00 18.02 -7.43
C LEU A 40 -9.38 16.68 -8.06
N ILE A 41 -9.84 15.70 -7.26
CA ILE A 41 -10.29 14.39 -7.73
C ILE A 41 -11.80 14.29 -7.49
N PRO A 42 -12.59 13.85 -8.47
CA PRO A 42 -13.99 13.55 -8.24
C PRO A 42 -14.10 12.36 -7.30
N LEU A 43 -14.84 12.51 -6.21
CA LEU A 43 -15.16 11.40 -5.30
C LEU A 43 -15.85 10.29 -6.10
N ALA A 44 -15.20 9.14 -6.24
CA ALA A 44 -15.72 8.01 -7.02
C ALA A 44 -16.93 7.31 -6.37
N GLY A 45 -17.34 7.75 -5.18
CA GLY A 45 -18.48 7.27 -4.41
C GLY A 45 -18.57 7.99 -3.06
N VAL A 46 -19.71 7.87 -2.38
CA VAL A 46 -19.90 8.42 -1.02
C VAL A 46 -19.11 7.59 0.01
N ASP A 47 -18.94 6.29 -0.26
CA ASP A 47 -18.35 5.33 0.68
C ASP A 47 -16.81 5.26 0.62
N THR A 48 -16.18 5.89 -0.39
CA THR A 48 -14.72 5.84 -0.54
C THR A 48 -13.98 6.84 0.34
N GLU A 49 -14.67 7.84 0.89
CA GLU A 49 -14.08 8.91 1.72
C GLU A 49 -12.87 9.61 1.08
N GLY A 50 -12.77 9.62 -0.26
CA GLY A 50 -11.63 10.21 -0.97
C GLY A 50 -10.38 9.35 -1.02
N PHE A 51 -10.47 8.06 -0.66
CA PHE A 51 -9.44 7.06 -0.89
C PHE A 51 -9.63 6.33 -2.23
N PRO A 52 -8.55 5.78 -2.82
CA PRO A 52 -8.66 5.00 -4.05
C PRO A 52 -9.43 3.69 -3.79
N LYS A 53 -10.22 3.25 -4.78
CA LYS A 53 -10.94 1.97 -4.72
C LYS A 53 -10.02 0.78 -5.00
N ASP A 54 -9.07 0.95 -5.92
CA ASP A 54 -8.16 -0.09 -6.39
C ASP A 54 -6.73 0.43 -6.49
N LEU A 55 -5.71 -0.40 -6.22
CA LEU A 55 -4.30 -0.02 -6.42
C LEU A 55 -4.00 0.33 -7.89
N ASP A 56 -4.72 -0.29 -8.83
CA ASP A 56 -4.59 -0.02 -10.25
C ASP A 56 -5.00 1.41 -10.62
N SER A 57 -5.90 2.03 -9.85
CA SER A 57 -6.29 3.44 -10.05
C SER A 57 -5.11 4.40 -9.81
N LEU A 58 -4.21 4.04 -8.89
CA LEU A 58 -3.01 4.82 -8.60
C LEU A 58 -1.98 4.77 -9.74
N VAL A 59 -1.99 3.70 -10.54
CA VAL A 59 -1.08 3.47 -11.67
C VAL A 59 -1.65 4.01 -12.99
N THR A 60 -2.92 3.68 -13.28
CA THR A 60 -3.62 4.15 -14.47
C THR A 60 -3.80 5.67 -14.46
N GLY A 61 -3.97 6.22 -13.25
CA GLY A 61 -4.11 7.65 -12.98
C GLY A 61 -5.55 8.12 -13.11
N VAL A 62 -5.88 9.15 -12.33
CA VAL A 62 -7.24 9.70 -12.24
C VAL A 62 -7.29 11.08 -12.89
N ASP A 63 -8.42 11.37 -13.52
CA ASP A 63 -8.67 12.66 -14.15
C ASP A 63 -8.85 13.75 -13.08
N LEU A 64 -8.13 14.85 -13.24
CA LEU A 64 -8.23 15.98 -12.31
C LEU A 64 -9.33 16.95 -12.74
N ILE A 65 -10.14 17.38 -11.77
CA ILE A 65 -11.13 18.43 -11.95
C ILE A 65 -10.42 19.72 -12.38
N GLY A 66 -10.84 20.29 -13.50
CA GLY A 66 -10.26 21.52 -14.07
C GLY A 66 -9.06 21.31 -15.00
N GLN A 67 -8.59 20.07 -15.20
CA GLN A 67 -7.56 19.76 -16.22
C GLN A 67 -8.10 18.74 -17.23
N LEU A 68 -8.55 19.23 -18.39
CA LEU A 68 -8.95 18.37 -19.51
C LEU A 68 -7.75 17.55 -20.00
N ASN A 69 -7.94 16.23 -20.12
CA ASN A 69 -6.98 15.24 -20.62
C ASN A 69 -5.67 15.08 -19.84
N LYS A 70 -5.60 15.53 -18.58
CA LYS A 70 -4.43 15.30 -17.73
C LYS A 70 -4.76 14.33 -16.59
N LYS A 71 -4.27 13.10 -16.74
CA LYS A 71 -4.34 12.06 -15.71
C LYS A 71 -3.20 12.23 -14.72
N MET A 72 -3.53 12.31 -13.44
CA MET A 72 -2.55 12.30 -12.37
C MET A 72 -2.28 10.87 -11.95
N LYS A 73 -1.01 10.45 -12.07
CA LYS A 73 -0.55 9.13 -11.64
C LYS A 73 0.20 9.25 -10.32
N PHE A 74 -0.13 8.41 -9.36
CA PHE A 74 0.49 8.40 -8.04
C PHE A 74 1.60 7.35 -7.95
N LEU A 75 1.44 6.24 -8.68
CA LEU A 75 2.41 5.15 -8.78
C LEU A 75 2.89 4.96 -10.23
N ARG A 76 4.15 4.56 -10.38
CA ARG A 76 4.70 4.13 -11.70
C ARG A 76 4.32 2.69 -12.02
N LYS A 77 4.28 1.85 -10.98
CA LYS A 77 3.85 0.44 -10.99
C LYS A 77 3.53 0.04 -9.55
N VAL A 78 2.74 -1.01 -9.36
CA VAL A 78 2.62 -1.66 -8.05
C VAL A 78 3.93 -2.39 -7.76
N PRO A 79 4.57 -2.14 -6.60
CA PRO A 79 5.80 -2.83 -6.25
C PRO A 79 5.54 -4.30 -5.92
N ILE A 80 6.60 -5.09 -6.04
CA ILE A 80 6.57 -6.51 -5.71
C ILE A 80 6.92 -6.63 -4.23
N ASP A 81 6.11 -7.37 -3.48
CA ASP A 81 6.41 -7.69 -2.09
C ASP A 81 7.68 -8.57 -2.04
N PRO A 82 8.77 -8.13 -1.40
CA PRO A 82 10.01 -8.90 -1.34
C PRO A 82 9.87 -10.20 -0.54
N MET A 83 8.81 -10.36 0.26
CA MET A 83 8.61 -11.55 1.09
C MET A 83 7.88 -12.65 0.35
N THR A 84 6.83 -12.31 -0.40
CA THR A 84 6.05 -13.26 -1.21
C THR A 84 6.57 -13.35 -2.65
N LYS A 85 7.43 -12.41 -3.07
CA LYS A 85 7.92 -12.22 -4.44
C LYS A 85 6.80 -12.05 -5.47
N LYS A 86 5.63 -11.57 -5.03
CA LYS A 86 4.46 -11.27 -5.85
C LYS A 86 4.03 -9.81 -5.66
N ALA A 87 3.37 -9.23 -6.66
CA ALA A 87 2.73 -7.91 -6.53
C ALA A 87 1.34 -8.02 -5.88
N GLU A 88 1.19 -8.90 -4.88
CA GLU A 88 -0.04 -9.14 -4.14
C GLU A 88 0.12 -8.54 -2.74
N TRP A 89 -0.76 -7.61 -2.40
CA TRP A 89 -0.76 -6.93 -1.11
C TRP A 89 -2.11 -7.10 -0.44
N GLY A 90 -2.10 -7.24 0.88
CA GLY A 90 -3.30 -7.13 1.71
C GLY A 90 -3.75 -5.68 1.76
N LEU A 91 -5.05 -5.46 1.69
CA LEU A 91 -5.67 -4.14 1.66
C LEU A 91 -6.53 -3.97 2.91
N ARG A 92 -6.62 -2.73 3.39
CA ARG A 92 -7.48 -2.36 4.51
C ARG A 92 -8.28 -1.12 4.15
N SER A 93 -9.57 -1.14 4.45
CA SER A 93 -10.48 -0.02 4.23
C SER A 93 -10.38 0.96 5.39
N PHE A 94 -10.77 2.22 5.16
CA PHE A 94 -10.82 3.24 6.22
C PHE A 94 -11.84 2.89 7.31
N GLN A 95 -12.93 2.22 6.94
CA GLN A 95 -13.98 1.79 7.85
C GLN A 95 -13.64 0.51 8.63
N ASP A 96 -12.55 -0.18 8.26
CA ASP A 96 -12.15 -1.42 8.92
C ASP A 96 -11.42 -1.11 10.24
N GLU A 97 -11.52 -2.01 11.23
CA GLU A 97 -10.80 -1.84 12.50
C GLU A 97 -9.26 -1.82 12.31
N PRO A 98 -8.50 -1.14 13.19
CA PRO A 98 -7.04 -1.03 13.09
C PRO A 98 -6.30 -2.37 13.01
N ASP A 99 -6.88 -3.43 13.57
CA ASP A 99 -6.31 -4.78 13.60
C ASP A 99 -7.03 -5.74 12.63
N SER A 100 -7.97 -5.23 11.82
CA SER A 100 -8.67 -6.06 10.84
C SER A 100 -7.75 -6.42 9.67
N PHE A 101 -7.80 -7.69 9.30
CA PHE A 101 -7.21 -8.25 8.08
C PHE A 101 -8.28 -8.62 7.05
N ALA A 102 -9.54 -8.30 7.32
CA ALA A 102 -10.64 -8.44 6.38
C ALA A 102 -10.83 -7.11 5.65
N TRP A 103 -10.80 -7.15 4.32
CA TRP A 103 -11.00 -5.96 3.49
C TRP A 103 -12.49 -5.80 3.18
N GLY A 104 -13.09 -4.70 3.64
CA GLY A 104 -14.48 -4.34 3.34
C GLY A 104 -14.78 -3.99 1.88
N GLY A 105 -13.76 -3.86 1.02
CA GLY A 105 -13.92 -3.63 -0.43
C GLY A 105 -14.39 -2.22 -0.81
N GLN A 106 -14.44 -1.31 0.16
CA GLN A 106 -15.00 0.03 0.00
C GLN A 106 -13.93 1.00 -0.50
N ASN A 107 -12.75 0.96 0.09
CA ASN A 107 -11.60 1.76 -0.28
C ASN A 107 -10.28 1.13 0.18
N ILE A 108 -9.16 1.74 -0.21
CA ILE A 108 -7.82 1.37 0.22
C ILE A 108 -7.26 2.51 1.05
N TYR A 109 -7.28 2.33 2.36
CA TYR A 109 -6.64 3.20 3.34
C TYR A 109 -5.21 2.77 3.63
N ASP A 110 -5.02 1.47 3.88
CA ASP A 110 -3.74 0.91 4.25
C ASP A 110 -3.45 -0.38 3.48
N VAL A 111 -2.17 -0.72 3.40
CA VAL A 111 -1.63 -1.87 2.66
C VAL A 111 -0.64 -2.60 3.57
N TYR A 112 -0.67 -3.93 3.51
CA TYR A 112 0.22 -4.81 4.26
C TYR A 112 0.64 -6.02 3.42
N THR A 113 1.69 -6.73 3.81
CA THR A 113 2.12 -7.95 3.11
C THR A 113 1.24 -9.15 3.49
N LEU A 114 0.97 -10.03 2.52
CA LEU A 114 0.29 -11.31 2.76
C LEU A 114 1.20 -12.39 3.37
N SER A 115 2.48 -12.06 3.60
CA SER A 115 3.43 -12.98 4.22
C SER A 115 3.03 -13.29 5.66
N THR A 116 2.95 -14.59 5.98
CA THR A 116 2.78 -15.09 7.34
C THR A 116 4.10 -15.15 8.12
N GLY A 117 5.19 -14.66 7.51
CA GLY A 117 6.51 -14.64 8.09
C GLY A 117 6.64 -13.70 9.29
N ARG A 118 7.66 -13.95 10.11
CA ARG A 118 8.06 -13.08 11.21
C ARG A 118 9.39 -12.42 10.92
N ALA A 119 9.50 -11.16 11.31
CA ALA A 119 10.72 -10.38 11.28
C ALA A 119 11.79 -10.92 12.21
N ILE A 120 13.01 -10.41 12.08
CA ILE A 120 14.12 -10.73 12.98
C ILE A 120 13.82 -10.34 14.43
N ASP A 121 13.04 -9.27 14.65
CA ASP A 121 12.60 -8.81 15.97
C ASP A 121 11.43 -9.61 16.56
N GLY A 122 10.84 -10.54 15.79
CA GLY A 122 9.73 -11.39 16.22
C GLY A 122 8.33 -10.85 15.89
N THR A 123 8.21 -9.63 15.39
CA THR A 123 6.92 -9.08 14.89
C THR A 123 6.51 -9.76 13.59
N TYR A 124 5.20 -9.81 13.28
CA TYR A 124 4.77 -10.31 11.98
C TYR A 124 4.89 -9.22 10.92
N TYR A 125 5.25 -9.61 9.70
CA TYR A 125 5.39 -8.62 8.62
C TYR A 125 4.07 -7.96 8.22
N LYS A 126 2.95 -8.67 8.38
CA LYS A 126 1.62 -8.12 8.15
C LYS A 126 1.21 -7.02 9.14
N ASP A 127 1.93 -6.90 10.28
CA ASP A 127 1.67 -5.88 11.31
C ASP A 127 2.51 -4.61 11.04
N TRP A 128 3.31 -4.58 9.97
CA TRP A 128 4.16 -3.44 9.57
C TRP A 128 3.43 -2.50 8.62
#